data_AF-A0A2C6Z3Q3-F1
#
_entry.id   AF-A0A2C6Z3Q3-F1
#
_cell.length_a   1.000
_cell.length_b   1.000
_cell.length_c   1.000
_cell.angle_alpha   90.00
_cell.angle_beta   90.00
_cell.angle_gamma   90.00
#
_symmetry.space_group_name_H-M   'P 1'
#
loop_
_entity.id
_entity.type
_entity.pdbx_description
1 polymer ?
#
loop_
_entity_poly.entity_id
_entity_poly.type
_entity_poly.pdbx_seq_one_letter_code
_entity_poly.pdbx_strand_id
1 'polypeptide(L)'
;GPATFYGSPAMSPLIRGQGEAGWFGWWKSERAEALTEEWLYATDEAAQRRAAQALGRLGLEEVATIPLGQFTLRTAFRGDLTGLLEGTAPYPWSVRRA
;
A
#
# COMPACT_ATOMS: atom_id res chain seq x y z
N GLY A 1 3.14 7.77 -5.66
CA GLY A 1 2.46 6.46 -5.44
C GLY A 1 3.45 5.32 -5.60
N PRO A 2 3.17 4.03 -5.26
CA PRO A 2 2.00 3.38 -4.68
C PRO A 2 2.20 2.93 -3.21
N ALA A 3 3.06 3.64 -2.45
CA ALA A 3 3.42 3.25 -1.08
C ALA A 3 2.22 3.01 -0.14
N THR A 4 1.09 3.67 -0.39
CA THR A 4 -0.15 3.48 0.37
C THR A 4 -0.68 2.04 0.33
N PHE A 5 -0.46 1.31 -0.77
CA PHE A 5 -0.88 -0.10 -0.86
C PHE A 5 -0.03 -1.04 -0.02
N TYR A 6 1.13 -0.62 0.49
CA TYR A 6 1.94 -1.40 1.43
C TYR A 6 1.89 -0.83 2.85
N GLY A 7 1.18 0.28 3.07
CA GLY A 7 1.21 1.01 4.34
C GLY A 7 0.29 0.44 5.43
N SER A 8 -0.74 -0.33 5.06
CA SER A 8 -1.69 -0.91 6.01
C SER A 8 -2.29 -2.21 5.47
N PRO A 9 -2.24 -3.33 6.21
CA PRO A 9 -2.95 -4.57 5.88
C PRO A 9 -4.43 -4.37 5.57
N ALA A 10 -5.14 -3.61 6.40
CA ALA A 10 -6.57 -3.38 6.22
C ALA A 10 -6.92 -2.64 4.92
N MET A 11 -6.04 -1.73 4.47
CA MET A 11 -6.27 -0.91 3.28
C MET A 11 -5.51 -1.40 2.05
N SER A 12 -4.75 -2.50 2.16
CA SER A 12 -3.93 -2.98 1.07
C SER A 12 -4.74 -3.89 0.14
N PRO A 13 -5.05 -3.49 -1.09
CA PRO A 13 -5.70 -4.39 -2.03
C PRO A 13 -4.81 -5.57 -2.47
N LEU A 14 -3.51 -5.54 -2.16
CA LEU A 14 -2.51 -6.50 -2.65
C LEU A 14 -2.38 -7.75 -1.78
N ILE A 15 -2.86 -7.70 -0.54
CA ILE A 15 -2.73 -8.77 0.46
C ILE A 15 -4.06 -9.12 1.14
N ARG A 16 -5.19 -8.62 0.60
CA ARG A 16 -6.55 -8.94 1.07
C ARG A 16 -7.15 -10.06 0.23
N GLY A 17 -7.64 -11.10 0.89
CA GLY A 17 -8.10 -12.36 0.31
C GLY A 17 -9.61 -12.39 0.05
N GLN A 18 -10.19 -11.28 -0.40
CA GLN A 18 -11.64 -11.06 -0.46
C GLN A 18 -12.32 -11.73 -1.68
N GLY A 19 -11.57 -12.39 -2.57
CA GLY A 19 -12.12 -13.07 -3.75
C GLY A 19 -12.81 -12.11 -4.70
N GLU A 20 -14.04 -12.43 -5.13
CA GLU A 20 -14.85 -11.62 -6.05
C GLU A 20 -15.22 -10.22 -5.55
N ALA A 21 -15.23 -10.02 -4.24
CA ALA A 21 -15.45 -8.71 -3.64
C ALA A 21 -14.14 -7.89 -3.50
N GLY A 22 -13.00 -8.49 -3.86
CA GLY A 22 -11.67 -7.94 -3.68
C GLY A 22 -11.09 -7.26 -4.91
N TRP A 23 -9.77 -7.04 -4.86
CA TRP A 23 -9.02 -6.45 -5.95
C TRP A 23 -8.88 -7.40 -7.15
N PHE A 24 -8.39 -6.85 -8.27
CA PHE A 24 -8.15 -7.60 -9.49
C PHE A 24 -7.31 -8.86 -9.23
N GLY A 25 -7.71 -9.98 -9.83
CA GLY A 25 -7.08 -11.29 -9.65
C GLY A 25 -7.92 -12.27 -8.84
N TRP A 26 -8.98 -11.82 -8.15
CA TRP A 26 -9.96 -12.67 -7.46
C TRP A 26 -9.34 -13.64 -6.45
N TRP A 27 -8.16 -13.33 -5.93
CA TRP A 27 -7.51 -14.17 -4.92
C TRP A 27 -8.37 -14.21 -3.66
N LYS A 28 -8.72 -15.42 -3.23
CA LYS A 28 -9.54 -15.68 -2.06
C LYS A 28 -8.71 -16.42 -1.02
N SER A 29 -8.59 -15.85 0.18
CA SER A 29 -7.85 -16.45 1.29
C SER A 29 -8.49 -16.06 2.61
N GLU A 30 -9.19 -17.00 3.24
CA GLU A 30 -9.82 -16.81 4.56
C GLU A 30 -8.76 -16.55 5.64
N ARG A 31 -7.58 -17.15 5.49
CA ARG A 31 -6.45 -16.91 6.40
C ARG A 31 -5.93 -15.49 6.30
N ALA A 32 -5.89 -14.91 5.10
CA ALA A 32 -5.47 -13.53 4.91
C ALA A 32 -6.42 -12.53 5.59
N GLU A 33 -7.74 -12.78 5.49
CA GLU A 33 -8.75 -11.96 6.15
C GLU A 33 -8.68 -12.11 7.67
N ALA A 34 -8.51 -13.33 8.20
CA ALA A 34 -8.33 -13.55 9.63
C ALA A 34 -7.09 -12.83 10.19
N LEU A 35 -5.96 -12.89 9.47
CA LEU A 35 -4.74 -12.19 9.87
C LEU A 35 -4.89 -10.65 9.80
N THR A 36 -5.68 -10.17 8.84
CA THR A 36 -6.02 -8.73 8.74
C THR A 36 -6.88 -8.29 9.93
N GLU A 37 -7.83 -9.12 10.35
CA GLU A 37 -8.65 -8.89 11.54
C GLU A 37 -7.80 -8.92 12.82
N GLU A 38 -6.93 -9.93 12.98
CA GLU A 38 -5.95 -9.99 14.07
C GLU A 38 -5.08 -8.72 14.12
N TRP A 39 -4.62 -8.23 12.97
CA TRP A 39 -3.84 -6.99 12.88
C TRP A 39 -4.65 -5.75 13.29
N LEU A 40 -5.92 -5.69 12.91
CA LEU A 40 -6.81 -4.56 13.17
C LEU A 40 -7.18 -4.45 14.65
N TYR A 41 -7.43 -5.59 15.31
CA TYR A 41 -7.86 -5.66 16.71
C TYR A 41 -6.74 -5.98 17.71
N ALA A 42 -5.49 -6.01 17.26
CA ALA A 42 -4.33 -6.19 18.13
C ALA A 42 -4.29 -5.11 19.24
N THR A 43 -4.08 -5.55 20.49
CA THR A 43 -4.05 -4.66 21.67
C THR A 43 -2.69 -4.00 21.89
N ASP A 44 -1.65 -4.47 21.20
CA ASP A 44 -0.29 -3.95 21.31
C ASP A 44 0.47 -4.04 19.97
N GLU A 45 1.53 -3.26 19.87
CA GLU A 45 2.34 -3.15 18.66
C GLU A 45 3.02 -4.47 18.28
N ALA A 46 3.41 -5.30 19.27
CA ALA A 46 4.09 -6.56 19.00
C ALA A 46 3.13 -7.58 18.37
N ALA A 47 1.90 -7.68 18.86
CA ALA A 47 0.84 -8.49 18.27
C ALA A 47 0.49 -8.01 16.86
N GLN A 48 0.35 -6.70 16.68
CA GLN A 48 0.07 -6.11 15.38
C GLN A 48 1.19 -6.42 14.37
N ARG A 49 2.46 -6.28 14.77
CA ARG A 49 3.61 -6.63 13.90
C ARG A 49 3.65 -8.11 13.54
N ARG A 50 3.34 -9.01 14.48
CA ARG A 50 3.29 -10.47 14.21
C ARG A 50 2.23 -10.81 13.17
N ALA A 51 1.02 -10.28 13.30
CA ALA A 51 -0.05 -10.49 12.33
C ALA A 51 0.33 -9.95 10.94
N ALA A 52 0.90 -8.74 10.86
CA ALA A 52 1.37 -8.17 9.60
C ALA A 52 2.46 -9.03 8.92
N GLN A 53 3.42 -9.54 9.69
CA GLN A 53 4.48 -10.40 9.15
C GLN A 53 3.93 -11.73 8.63
N ALA A 54 3.03 -12.36 9.38
CA ALA A 54 2.37 -13.59 8.95
C ALA A 54 1.56 -13.37 7.67
N LEU A 55 0.83 -12.25 7.56
CA LEU A 55 0.06 -11.91 6.38
C LEU A 55 0.95 -11.63 5.16
N GLY A 56 2.02 -10.87 5.34
CA GLY A 56 3.00 -10.62 4.28
C GLY A 56 3.67 -11.90 3.81
N ARG A 57 3.96 -12.84 4.73
CA ARG A 57 4.50 -14.15 4.38
C ARG A 57 3.51 -14.96 3.54
N LEU A 58 2.26 -15.05 4.00
CA LEU A 58 1.17 -15.74 3.30
C LEU A 58 0.96 -15.20 1.90
N GLY A 59 0.92 -13.87 1.73
CA GLY A 59 0.75 -13.25 0.42
C GLY A 59 1.85 -13.59 -0.57
N LEU A 60 3.08 -13.86 -0.09
CA LEU A 60 4.19 -14.32 -0.92
C LEU A 60 4.12 -15.83 -1.23
N GLU A 61 3.64 -16.64 -0.29
CA GLU A 61 3.47 -18.09 -0.46
C GLU A 61 2.33 -18.42 -1.42
N GLU A 62 1.21 -17.73 -1.29
CA GLU A 62 0.02 -17.91 -2.15
C GLU A 62 0.08 -17.05 -3.42
N VAL A 63 1.11 -16.21 -3.57
CA VAL A 63 1.31 -15.34 -4.74
C VAL A 63 0.10 -14.42 -4.97
N ALA A 64 -0.36 -13.75 -3.91
CA ALA A 64 -1.47 -12.81 -3.95
C ALA A 64 -1.24 -11.65 -4.95
N THR A 65 0.03 -11.26 -5.13
CA THR A 65 0.48 -10.29 -6.13
C THR A 65 1.94 -10.53 -6.46
N ILE A 66 2.34 -10.26 -7.71
CA ILE A 66 3.73 -10.31 -8.16
C ILE A 66 4.25 -8.87 -8.32
N PRO A 67 5.14 -8.39 -7.44
CA PRO A 67 5.75 -7.07 -7.61
C PRO A 67 6.75 -7.09 -8.76
N LEU A 68 6.55 -6.21 -9.75
CA LEU A 68 7.41 -6.13 -10.94
C LEU A 68 8.62 -5.19 -10.77
N GLY A 69 8.63 -4.39 -9.71
CA GLY A 69 9.71 -3.43 -9.41
C GLY A 69 9.19 -2.15 -8.77
N GLN A 70 10.09 -1.20 -8.55
CA GLN A 70 9.77 0.11 -8.00
C GLN A 70 9.67 1.16 -9.11
N PHE A 71 8.51 1.81 -9.21
CA PHE A 71 8.32 2.96 -10.09
C PHE A 71 8.61 4.26 -9.34
N THR A 72 9.44 5.13 -9.93
CA THR A 72 9.72 6.46 -9.39
C THR A 72 9.34 7.52 -10.42
N LEU A 73 8.48 8.45 -10.03
CA LEU A 73 8.10 9.59 -10.87
C LEU A 73 9.25 10.60 -10.90
N ARG A 74 9.70 10.94 -12.11
CA ARG A 74 10.61 12.06 -12.38
C ARG A 74 9.79 13.13 -13.09
N THR A 75 9.62 14.28 -12.47
CA THR A 75 8.84 15.39 -13.02
C THR A 75 9.76 16.58 -13.27
N ALA A 76 9.74 17.12 -14.48
CA ALA A 76 10.43 18.35 -14.82
C ALA A 76 9.47 19.54 -14.70
N PHE A 77 9.95 20.65 -14.17
CA PHE A 77 9.20 21.90 -14.05
C PHE A 77 9.91 23.01 -14.83
N ARG A 78 9.16 24.05 -15.23
CA ARG A 78 9.80 25.26 -15.77
C ARG A 78 10.69 25.89 -14.70
N GLY A 79 11.84 26.42 -15.11
CA GLY A 79 12.83 27.01 -14.21
C GLY A 79 12.37 28.28 -13.47
N ASP A 80 11.24 28.88 -13.88
CA ASP A 80 10.65 30.06 -13.23
C ASP A 80 9.54 29.71 -12.22
N LEU A 81 9.30 28.42 -11.96
CA LEU A 81 8.31 27.98 -10.97
C LEU A 81 8.97 27.70 -9.62
N THR A 82 8.35 28.21 -8.55
CA THR A 82 8.76 28.02 -7.15
C THR A 82 7.58 27.56 -6.29
N GLY A 83 7.87 27.13 -5.06
CA GLY A 83 6.83 26.68 -4.12
C GLY A 83 6.27 25.28 -4.40
N LEU A 84 6.99 24.47 -5.18
CA LEU A 84 6.67 23.07 -5.43
C LEU A 84 6.77 22.27 -4.12
N LEU A 85 5.73 21.51 -3.81
CA LEU A 85 5.69 20.63 -2.64
C LEU A 85 6.13 19.21 -3.02
N GLU A 86 7.01 18.64 -2.21
CA GLU A 86 7.38 17.23 -2.31
C GLU A 86 6.27 16.36 -1.70
N GLY A 87 5.85 15.31 -2.42
CA GLY A 87 4.76 14.48 -1.96
C GLY A 87 4.44 13.29 -2.86
N THR A 88 3.38 12.55 -2.50
CA THR A 88 3.01 11.29 -3.19
C THR A 88 2.36 11.50 -4.55
N ALA A 89 1.96 12.74 -4.86
CA ALA A 89 1.34 13.23 -6.08
C ALA A 89 1.79 14.69 -6.35
N PRO A 90 1.63 15.20 -7.58
CA PRO A 90 1.89 16.62 -7.86
C PRO A 90 0.80 17.50 -7.23
N TYR A 91 1.14 18.20 -6.15
CA TYR A 91 0.22 19.12 -5.48
C TYR A 91 0.38 20.54 -6.04
N PRO A 92 -0.70 21.21 -6.49
CA PRO A 92 -0.62 22.56 -7.06
C PRO A 92 -0.51 23.66 -6.01
N TRP A 93 -0.60 23.31 -4.72
CA TRP A 93 -0.58 24.27 -3.62
C TRP A 93 0.78 24.98 -3.54
N SER A 94 0.76 26.28 -3.23
CA SER A 94 1.95 27.14 -3.10
C SER A 94 2.77 27.39 -4.38
N VAL A 95 2.46 26.70 -5.48
CA VAL A 95 3.12 26.86 -6.77
C VAL A 95 2.86 28.24 -7.34
N ARG A 96 3.94 28.96 -7.67
CA ARG A 96 3.89 30.31 -8.25
C ARG A 96 5.12 30.56 -9.12
N ARG A 97 5.09 31.66 -9.88
CA ARG A 97 6.29 32.18 -10.53
C ARG A 97 7.21 32.85 -9.50
N ALA A 98 8.52 32.77 -9.72
CA ALA A 98 9.51 33.53 -8.97
C ALA A 98 9.29 35.05 -9.12
#